data_AF-A0A2E6T7B8-F1
#
_entry.id   AF-A0A2E6T7B8-F1
#
_cell.length_a   1.000
_cell.length_b   1.000
_cell.length_c   1.000
_cell.angle_alpha   90.00
_cell.angle_beta   90.00
_cell.angle_gamma   90.00
#
_symmetry.space_group_name_H-M   'P 1'
#
loop_
_entity.id
_entity.type
_entity.pdbx_description
1 polymer ?
#
loop_
_entity_poly.entity_id
_entity_poly.type
_entity_poly.pdbx_seq_one_letter_code
_entity_poly.pdbx_strand_id
1 'polypeptide(L)'
;MTELWIGYGIVMIIMFIGVLGNLIPGIPGTPLILAGALGHQLYFAEQGDAGWGWFAVLLALGLLALGLDYLATLLGAKKLGASWRGMVGAVIGVIVGVFVFPPIGLIVGPFVGAMGFEWAFGREARESAKAGFGAVLGLALGVLGKLICSVVMMALFAFAAWPSNEKQLETMQPNTLSEPSLPEV
;
A
#
# COMPACT_ATOMS: atom_id res chain seq x y z
N MET A 1 -16.50 -24.34 -7.39
CA MET A 1 -17.19 -23.25 -6.64
C MET A 1 -16.47 -22.91 -5.35
N THR A 2 -16.35 -23.82 -4.39
CA THR A 2 -15.72 -23.58 -3.06
C THR A 2 -14.26 -23.11 -3.13
N GLU A 3 -13.46 -23.62 -4.07
CA GLU A 3 -12.04 -23.26 -4.19
C GLU A 3 -11.79 -21.78 -4.56
N LEU A 4 -12.68 -21.18 -5.36
CA LEU A 4 -12.62 -19.76 -5.72
C LEU A 4 -12.88 -18.85 -4.51
N TRP A 5 -13.85 -19.22 -3.66
CA TRP A 5 -14.15 -18.48 -2.43
C TRP A 5 -13.02 -18.58 -1.40
N ILE A 6 -12.35 -19.74 -1.32
CA ILE A 6 -11.20 -19.95 -0.43
C ILE A 6 -10.01 -19.09 -0.89
N GLY A 7 -9.70 -19.07 -2.18
CA GLY A 7 -8.64 -18.23 -2.74
C GLY A 7 -8.88 -16.74 -2.48
N TYR A 8 -10.11 -16.26 -2.71
CA TYR A 8 -10.50 -14.88 -2.41
C TYR A 8 -10.31 -14.51 -0.93
N GLY A 9 -10.71 -15.41 -0.02
CA GLY A 9 -10.53 -15.22 1.42
C GLY A 9 -9.07 -15.08 1.84
N ILE A 10 -8.18 -15.91 1.31
CA ILE A 10 -6.74 -15.86 1.59
C ILE A 10 -6.13 -14.52 1.13
N VAL A 11 -6.49 -14.07 -0.07
CA VAL A 11 -5.99 -12.79 -0.59
C VAL A 11 -6.49 -11.61 0.24
N MET A 12 -7.75 -11.62 0.67
CA MET A 12 -8.29 -10.59 1.58
C MET A 12 -7.53 -10.54 2.90
N ILE A 13 -7.18 -11.69 3.49
CA ILE A 13 -6.37 -11.73 4.72
C ILE A 13 -4.98 -11.14 4.49
N ILE A 14 -4.31 -11.49 3.38
CA ILE A 14 -3.00 -10.95 3.03
C ILE A 14 -3.07 -9.43 2.81
N MET A 15 -4.08 -8.94 2.10
CA MET A 15 -4.29 -7.51 1.88
C MET A 15 -4.57 -6.78 3.19
N PHE A 16 -5.35 -7.37 4.09
CA PHE A 16 -5.65 -6.79 5.40
C PHE A 16 -4.38 -6.69 6.25
N ILE A 17 -3.53 -7.72 6.24
CA ILE A 17 -2.20 -7.69 6.87
C ILE A 17 -1.32 -6.61 6.21
N GLY A 18 -1.40 -6.41 4.90
CA GLY A 18 -0.71 -5.34 4.18
C GLY A 18 -1.16 -3.93 4.60
N VAL A 19 -2.46 -3.71 4.79
CA VAL A 19 -3.04 -2.46 5.32
C VAL A 19 -2.58 -2.22 6.76
N LEU A 20 -2.59 -3.25 7.61
CA LEU A 20 -2.06 -3.18 8.97
C LEU A 20 -0.54 -2.93 8.99
N GLY A 21 0.20 -3.49 8.04
CA GLY A 21 1.64 -3.27 7.87
C GLY A 21 1.95 -1.81 7.50
N ASN A 22 1.06 -1.14 6.79
CA ASN A 22 1.19 0.31 6.53
C ASN A 22 1.06 1.17 7.79
N LEU A 23 0.53 0.65 8.90
CA LEU A 23 0.45 1.38 10.16
C LEU A 23 1.83 1.61 10.79
N ILE A 24 2.84 0.82 10.42
CA ILE A 24 4.21 0.94 10.93
C ILE A 24 5.04 1.76 9.94
N PRO A 25 5.46 2.99 10.30
CA PRO A 25 6.39 3.76 9.49
C PRO A 25 7.72 3.02 9.32
N GLY A 26 8.22 2.95 8.08
CA GLY A 26 9.42 2.18 7.72
C GLY A 26 9.15 0.79 7.17
N ILE A 27 7.94 0.22 7.38
CA ILE A 27 7.50 -0.97 6.66
C ILE A 27 6.66 -0.53 5.47
N PRO A 28 7.12 -0.76 4.23
CA PRO A 28 6.33 -0.46 3.05
C PRO A 28 5.34 -1.61 2.82
N GLY A 29 4.11 -1.47 3.35
CA GLY A 29 3.02 -2.44 3.15
C GLY A 29 2.50 -2.48 1.71
N THR A 30 2.62 -1.36 0.97
CA THR A 30 2.22 -1.28 -0.44
C THR A 30 3.00 -2.24 -1.36
N PRO A 31 4.35 -2.36 -1.26
CA PRO A 31 5.10 -3.45 -1.88
C PRO A 31 4.65 -4.86 -1.48
N LEU A 32 4.23 -5.06 -0.23
CA LEU A 32 3.74 -6.35 0.25
C LEU A 32 2.39 -6.73 -0.38
N ILE A 33 1.50 -5.74 -0.55
CA ILE A 33 0.23 -5.88 -1.27
C ILE A 33 0.50 -6.21 -2.76
N LEU A 34 1.45 -5.53 -3.38
CA LEU A 34 1.89 -5.82 -4.75
C LEU A 34 2.51 -7.21 -4.88
N ALA A 35 3.32 -7.64 -3.91
CA ALA A 35 3.92 -8.97 -3.89
C ALA A 35 2.85 -10.07 -3.75
N GLY A 36 1.83 -9.86 -2.91
CA GLY A 36 0.68 -10.76 -2.80
C GLY A 36 -0.14 -10.84 -4.09
N ALA A 37 -0.40 -9.70 -4.75
CA ALA A 37 -1.08 -9.64 -6.03
C ALA A 37 -0.28 -10.34 -7.15
N LEU A 38 1.04 -10.11 -7.19
CA LEU A 38 1.95 -10.78 -8.12
C LEU A 38 1.98 -12.28 -7.89
N GLY A 39 2.04 -12.72 -6.62
CA GLY A 39 2.03 -14.13 -6.25
C GLY A 39 0.74 -14.84 -6.66
N HIS A 40 -0.42 -14.22 -6.42
CA HIS A 40 -1.71 -14.75 -6.88
C HIS A 40 -1.74 -14.89 -8.41
N GLN A 41 -1.25 -13.89 -9.13
CA GLN A 41 -1.24 -13.92 -10.60
C GLN A 41 -0.24 -14.94 -11.16
N LEU A 42 0.92 -15.14 -10.53
CA LEU A 42 1.90 -16.14 -10.96
C LEU A 42 1.38 -17.57 -10.73
N TYR A 43 0.57 -17.79 -9.70
CA TYR A 43 0.06 -19.10 -9.32
C TYR A 43 -1.25 -19.49 -10.03
N PHE A 44 -2.09 -18.50 -10.35
CA PHE A 44 -3.39 -18.70 -11.02
C PHE A 44 -3.42 -18.21 -12.48
N ALA A 45 -2.26 -17.98 -13.09
CA ALA A 45 -2.13 -17.53 -14.48
C ALA A 45 -2.84 -18.44 -15.49
N GLU A 46 -3.06 -19.72 -15.16
CA GLU A 46 -3.66 -20.70 -16.05
C GLU A 46 -5.20 -20.82 -15.91
N GLN A 47 -5.82 -20.25 -14.88
CA GLN A 47 -7.27 -20.43 -14.62
C GLN A 47 -8.10 -19.13 -14.56
N GLY A 48 -7.49 -17.94 -14.65
CA GLY A 48 -8.20 -16.67 -14.45
C GLY A 48 -7.92 -15.63 -15.53
N ASP A 49 -8.98 -15.17 -16.20
CA ASP A 49 -9.03 -14.05 -17.16
C ASP A 49 -8.67 -12.67 -16.57
N ALA A 50 -8.09 -12.61 -15.37
CA ALA A 50 -7.49 -11.40 -14.82
C ALA A 50 -6.12 -11.17 -15.50
N GLY A 51 -6.17 -10.84 -16.79
CA GLY A 51 -4.99 -10.62 -17.62
C GLY A 51 -4.05 -9.57 -17.06
N TRP A 52 -2.81 -9.57 -17.56
CA TRP A 52 -1.72 -8.66 -17.19
C TRP A 52 -2.12 -7.16 -17.10
N GLY A 53 -3.18 -6.74 -17.78
CA GLY A 53 -3.74 -5.38 -17.69
C GLY A 53 -4.26 -4.99 -16.30
N TRP A 54 -4.91 -5.88 -15.56
CA TRP A 54 -5.40 -5.58 -14.19
C TRP A 54 -4.25 -5.35 -13.22
N PHE A 55 -3.19 -6.18 -13.33
CA PHE A 55 -1.98 -6.01 -12.54
C PHE A 55 -1.24 -4.72 -12.88
N ALA A 56 -1.18 -4.33 -14.15
CA ALA A 56 -0.60 -3.05 -14.54
C ALA A 56 -1.30 -1.86 -13.86
N VAL A 57 -2.62 -1.92 -13.70
CA VAL A 57 -3.39 -0.90 -12.97
C VAL A 57 -3.04 -0.91 -11.48
N LEU A 58 -2.99 -2.08 -10.82
CA LEU A 58 -2.58 -2.20 -9.41
C LEU A 58 -1.14 -1.72 -9.19
N LEU A 59 -0.22 -2.06 -10.10
CA LEU A 59 1.16 -1.61 -10.08
C LEU A 59 1.26 -0.09 -10.22
N ALA A 60 0.54 0.49 -11.17
CA ALA A 60 0.49 1.94 -11.37
C ALA A 60 -0.08 2.65 -10.13
N LEU A 61 -1.16 2.13 -9.54
CA LEU A 61 -1.74 2.64 -8.31
C LEU A 61 -0.75 2.51 -7.13
N GLY A 62 -0.03 1.39 -7.07
CA GLY A 62 0.99 1.10 -6.05
C GLY A 62 2.14 2.11 -6.08
N LEU A 63 2.64 2.39 -7.27
CA LEU A 63 3.68 3.40 -7.50
C LEU A 63 3.18 4.81 -7.18
N LEU A 64 1.94 5.14 -7.55
CA LEU A 64 1.30 6.41 -7.21
C LEU A 64 1.16 6.58 -5.69
N ALA A 65 0.74 5.55 -4.98
CA ALA A 65 0.62 5.56 -3.53
C ALA A 65 1.99 5.75 -2.85
N LEU A 66 3.02 5.07 -3.34
CA LEU A 66 4.40 5.23 -2.84
C LEU A 66 4.92 6.65 -3.11
N GLY A 67 4.64 7.20 -4.29
CA GLY A 67 5.00 8.56 -4.66
C GLY A 67 4.30 9.59 -3.79
N LEU A 68 2.98 9.44 -3.56
CA LEU A 68 2.19 10.32 -2.70
C LEU A 68 2.64 10.27 -1.24
N ASP A 69 2.96 9.08 -0.72
CA ASP A 69 3.51 8.89 0.63
C ASP A 69 4.85 9.62 0.82
N TYR A 70 5.76 9.42 -0.13
CA TYR A 70 7.06 10.10 -0.13
C TYR A 70 6.88 11.62 -0.22
N LEU A 71 6.01 12.10 -1.12
CA LEU A 71 5.75 13.53 -1.28
C LEU A 71 5.13 14.13 -0.03
N ALA A 72 4.13 13.46 0.57
CA ALA A 72 3.47 13.92 1.79
C ALA A 72 4.45 13.99 2.98
N THR A 73 5.31 12.99 3.12
CA THR A 73 6.35 12.96 4.16
C THR A 73 7.36 14.09 3.96
N LEU A 74 7.85 14.26 2.73
CA LEU A 74 8.84 15.27 2.39
C LEU A 74 8.28 16.69 2.51
N LEU A 75 7.08 16.92 1.99
CA LEU A 75 6.37 18.21 2.07
C LEU A 75 6.01 18.55 3.51
N GLY A 76 5.53 17.59 4.31
CA GLY A 76 5.20 17.82 5.72
C GLY A 76 6.42 18.18 6.55
N ALA A 77 7.56 17.49 6.33
CA ALA A 77 8.82 17.84 6.96
C ALA A 77 9.32 19.23 6.54
N LYS A 78 9.31 19.52 5.24
CA LYS A 78 9.81 20.78 4.69
C LYS A 78 8.94 21.98 5.06
N LYS A 79 7.62 21.81 5.17
CA LYS A 79 6.66 22.87 5.51
C LYS A 79 6.89 23.46 6.90
N LEU A 80 7.44 22.68 7.83
CA LEU A 80 7.78 23.11 9.19
C LEU A 80 9.28 23.41 9.36
N GLY A 81 10.00 23.53 8.24
CA GLY A 81 11.38 24.03 8.22
C GLY A 81 12.44 22.97 8.50
N ALA A 82 12.15 21.69 8.32
CA ALA A 82 13.19 20.66 8.33
C ALA A 82 14.12 20.83 7.12
N SER A 83 15.42 20.93 7.38
CA SER A 83 16.45 20.91 6.36
C SER A 83 16.78 19.47 5.95
N TRP A 84 17.68 19.31 4.98
CA TRP A 84 18.22 18.00 4.62
C TRP A 84 18.79 17.25 5.83
N ARG A 85 19.41 17.97 6.77
CA ARG A 85 20.00 17.40 7.98
C ARG A 85 18.94 16.91 8.96
N GLY A 86 17.89 17.69 9.18
CA GLY A 86 16.74 17.28 9.98
C GLY A 86 16.02 16.06 9.41
N MET A 87 15.93 15.95 8.08
CA MET A 87 15.37 14.76 7.42
C MET A 87 16.22 13.51 7.66
N VAL A 88 17.55 13.61 7.53
CA VAL A 88 18.46 12.49 7.86
C VAL A 88 18.35 12.11 9.34
N GLY A 89 18.31 13.10 10.23
CA GLY A 89 18.09 12.89 11.66
C GLY A 89 16.76 12.21 11.96
N ALA A 90 15.69 12.59 11.26
CA ALA A 90 14.37 11.95 11.38
C ALA A 90 14.42 10.48 10.99
N VAL A 91 15.08 10.14 9.88
CA VAL A 91 15.22 8.76 9.40
C VAL A 91 15.98 7.91 10.40
N ILE A 92 17.12 8.40 10.91
CA ILE A 92 17.88 7.72 11.95
C ILE A 92 17.01 7.57 13.21
N GLY A 93 16.27 8.62 13.57
CA GLY A 93 15.35 8.63 14.69
C GLY A 93 14.25 7.57 14.57
N VAL A 94 13.67 7.37 13.38
CA VAL A 94 12.69 6.30 13.11
C VAL A 94 13.34 4.93 13.28
N ILE A 95 14.52 4.71 12.69
CA ILE A 95 15.23 3.43 12.77
C ILE A 95 15.51 3.08 14.23
N VAL A 96 16.10 3.99 15.00
CA VAL A 96 16.38 3.77 16.42
C VAL A 96 15.08 3.64 17.22
N GLY A 97 14.09 4.47 16.92
CA GLY A 97 12.79 4.49 17.58
C GLY A 97 12.01 3.18 17.47
N VAL A 98 12.14 2.46 16.35
CA VAL A 98 11.57 1.12 16.14
C VAL A 98 12.14 0.10 17.13
N PHE A 99 13.42 0.17 17.48
CA PHE A 99 14.04 -0.78 18.41
C PHE A 99 13.86 -0.42 19.87
N VAL A 100 13.68 0.86 20.19
CA VAL A 100 13.58 1.32 21.58
C VAL A 100 12.18 1.09 22.16
N PHE A 101 11.12 1.55 21.49
CA PHE A 101 9.76 1.43 22.02
C PHE A 101 8.66 1.63 20.96
N PRO A 102 8.41 0.68 20.05
CA PRO A 102 7.32 0.78 19.08
C PRO A 102 5.98 0.63 19.83
N PRO A 103 5.12 1.66 19.95
CA PRO A 103 4.84 2.72 18.97
C PRO A 103 5.36 4.13 19.30
N ILE A 104 5.68 4.43 20.56
CA ILE A 104 6.06 5.79 20.99
C ILE A 104 7.36 6.22 20.32
N GLY A 105 8.33 5.32 20.21
CA GLY A 105 9.61 5.55 19.55
C GLY A 105 9.48 5.89 18.07
N LEU A 106 8.42 5.45 17.38
CA LEU A 106 8.16 5.82 15.98
C LEU A 106 7.71 7.27 15.81
N ILE A 107 7.19 7.90 16.86
CA ILE A 107 6.79 9.32 16.87
C ILE A 107 7.90 10.17 17.48
N VAL A 108 8.39 9.76 18.66
CA VAL A 108 9.42 10.48 19.41
C VAL A 108 10.78 10.39 18.73
N GLY A 109 11.11 9.25 18.13
CA GLY A 109 12.35 9.03 17.40
C GLY A 109 12.60 10.07 16.31
N PRO A 110 11.73 10.23 15.31
CA PRO A 110 11.89 11.26 14.28
C PRO A 110 11.89 12.69 14.83
N PHE A 111 11.11 12.98 15.87
CA PHE A 111 11.11 14.28 16.54
C PHE A 111 12.49 14.62 17.11
N VAL A 112 13.00 13.74 17.98
CA VAL A 112 14.28 13.91 18.68
C VAL A 112 15.44 13.81 17.69
N GLY A 113 15.36 12.90 16.74
CA GLY A 113 16.36 12.71 15.70
C GLY A 113 16.51 13.95 14.82
N ALA A 114 15.41 14.50 14.31
CA ALA A 114 15.44 15.71 13.51
C ALA A 114 15.88 16.94 14.32
N MET A 115 15.32 17.13 15.52
CA MET A 115 15.68 18.24 16.40
C MET A 115 17.16 18.18 16.80
N GLY A 116 17.66 17.00 17.18
CA GLY A 116 19.04 16.77 17.58
C GLY A 116 20.03 17.01 16.44
N PHE A 117 19.71 16.54 15.24
CA PHE A 117 20.56 16.79 14.06
C PHE A 117 20.61 18.27 13.71
N GLU A 118 19.47 18.96 13.65
CA GLU A 118 19.45 20.38 13.31
C GLU A 118 20.22 21.22 14.35
N TRP A 119 20.07 20.88 15.63
CA TRP A 119 20.80 21.55 16.70
C TRP A 119 22.30 21.29 16.65
N ALA A 120 22.72 20.04 16.42
CA ALA A 120 24.13 19.66 16.27
C ALA A 120 24.83 20.38 15.11
N PHE A 121 24.06 20.82 14.11
CA PHE A 121 24.55 21.53 12.93
C PHE A 121 24.33 23.05 12.98
N GLY A 122 24.08 23.60 14.17
CA GLY A 122 24.15 25.04 14.44
C GLY A 122 22.84 25.80 14.28
N ARG A 123 21.68 25.13 14.12
CA ARG A 123 20.39 25.81 14.17
C ARG A 123 19.97 26.13 15.60
N GLU A 124 19.26 27.25 15.74
CA GLU A 124 18.69 27.65 17.02
C GLU A 124 17.71 26.60 17.55
N ALA A 125 17.65 26.44 18.88
CA ALA A 125 16.79 25.45 19.53
C ALA A 125 15.31 25.56 19.10
N ARG A 126 14.81 26.78 18.90
CA ARG A 126 13.43 27.04 18.45
C ARG A 126 13.19 26.56 17.01
N GLU A 127 14.17 26.73 16.12
CA GLU A 127 14.09 26.27 14.73
C GLU A 127 14.27 24.76 14.61
N SER A 128 15.10 24.17 15.47
CA SER A 128 15.31 22.71 15.54
C SER A 128 14.08 21.99 16.08
N ALA A 129 13.40 22.56 17.08
CA ALA A 129 12.13 22.02 17.57
C ALA A 129 11.03 22.05 16.49
N LYS A 130 10.94 23.14 15.71
CA LYS A 130 10.03 23.22 14.56
C LYS A 130 10.33 22.15 13.51
N ALA A 131 11.60 21.91 13.19
CA ALA A 131 12.02 20.84 12.29
C ALA A 131 11.63 19.45 12.84
N GLY A 132 11.76 19.22 14.15
CA GLY A 132 11.28 18.02 14.83
C GLY A 132 9.77 17.81 14.67
N PHE A 133 8.96 18.84 14.92
CA PHE A 133 7.51 18.79 14.67
C PHE A 133 7.20 18.55 13.19
N GLY A 134 7.99 19.13 12.29
CA GLY A 134 7.93 18.87 10.85
C GLY A 134 8.10 17.41 10.49
N ALA A 135 9.14 16.78 11.03
CA ALA A 135 9.41 15.38 10.80
C ALA A 135 8.23 14.49 11.26
N VAL A 136 7.68 14.75 12.45
CA VAL A 136 6.52 13.99 12.96
C VAL A 136 5.28 14.21 12.11
N LEU A 137 4.98 15.46 11.74
CA LEU A 137 3.80 15.79 10.96
C LEU A 137 3.90 15.23 9.54
N GLY A 138 5.09 15.30 8.93
CA GLY A 138 5.38 14.67 7.64
C GLY A 138 5.18 13.17 7.71
N LEU A 139 5.74 12.50 8.72
CA LEU A 139 5.55 11.07 8.90
C LEU A 139 4.07 10.70 9.07
N ALA A 140 3.32 11.45 9.88
CA ALA A 140 1.90 11.22 10.09
C ALA A 140 1.09 11.40 8.79
N LEU A 141 1.38 12.45 8.01
CA LEU A 141 0.74 12.71 6.72
C LEU A 141 1.08 11.64 5.67
N GLY A 142 2.33 11.16 5.63
CA GLY A 142 2.73 10.04 4.79
C GLY A 142 1.96 8.76 5.14
N VAL A 143 1.99 8.37 6.42
CA VAL A 143 1.26 7.20 6.93
C VAL A 143 -0.22 7.29 6.60
N LEU A 144 -0.86 8.44 6.82
CA LEU A 144 -2.26 8.67 6.45
C LEU A 144 -2.49 8.52 4.94
N GLY A 145 -1.64 9.14 4.12
CA GLY A 145 -1.71 9.07 2.66
C GLY A 145 -1.64 7.63 2.14
N LYS A 146 -0.62 6.86 2.56
CA LYS A 146 -0.47 5.47 2.15
C LYS A 146 -1.59 4.57 2.70
N LEU A 147 -2.12 4.84 3.90
CA LEU A 147 -3.25 4.09 4.45
C LEU A 147 -4.49 4.27 3.58
N ILE A 148 -4.83 5.52 3.23
CA ILE A 148 -5.96 5.83 2.34
C ILE A 148 -5.79 5.10 1.01
N CYS A 149 -4.63 5.20 0.38
CA CYS A 149 -4.36 4.49 -0.88
C CYS A 149 -4.48 2.97 -0.76
N SER A 150 -3.94 2.38 0.32
CA SER A 150 -4.02 0.92 0.52
C SER A 150 -5.45 0.43 0.75
N VAL A 151 -6.29 1.21 1.44
CA VAL A 151 -7.71 0.91 1.61
C VAL A 151 -8.45 1.00 0.27
N VAL A 152 -8.15 2.01 -0.55
CA VAL A 152 -8.73 2.14 -1.90
C VAL A 152 -8.34 0.94 -2.78
N MET A 153 -7.08 0.50 -2.75
CA MET A 153 -6.63 -0.70 -3.47
C MET A 153 -7.38 -1.96 -3.01
N MET A 154 -7.53 -2.14 -1.69
CA MET A 154 -8.25 -3.26 -1.12
C MET A 154 -9.72 -3.25 -1.54
N ALA A 155 -10.37 -2.08 -1.55
CA ALA A 155 -11.75 -1.92 -2.00
C ALA A 155 -11.91 -2.21 -3.50
N LEU A 156 -10.99 -1.71 -4.34
CA LEU A 156 -10.99 -2.00 -5.78
C LEU A 156 -10.79 -3.48 -6.06
N PHE A 157 -9.88 -4.14 -5.34
CA PHE A 157 -9.70 -5.59 -5.46
C PHE A 157 -10.95 -6.35 -5.02
N ALA A 158 -11.56 -5.99 -3.89
CA ALA A 158 -12.78 -6.62 -3.42
C ALA A 158 -13.94 -6.50 -4.43
N PHE A 159 -14.03 -5.37 -5.12
CA PHE A 159 -15.06 -5.15 -6.14
C PHE A 159 -14.76 -5.88 -7.45
N ALA A 160 -13.52 -5.82 -7.95
CA ALA A 160 -13.15 -6.44 -9.22
C ALA A 160 -13.03 -7.97 -9.14
N ALA A 161 -12.59 -8.50 -8.00
CA ALA A 161 -12.51 -9.92 -7.74
C ALA A 161 -13.81 -10.47 -7.11
N TRP A 162 -14.89 -9.68 -7.10
CA TRP A 162 -16.20 -10.15 -6.65
C TRP A 162 -16.65 -11.31 -7.53
N PRO A 163 -16.93 -12.50 -6.98
CA PRO A 163 -17.46 -13.61 -7.74
C PRO A 163 -18.92 -13.31 -8.12
N SER A 164 -19.13 -12.55 -9.19
CA SER A 164 -20.46 -12.35 -9.77
C SER A 164 -20.91 -13.64 -10.45
N ASN A 165 -22.01 -14.22 -9.99
CA ASN A 165 -22.63 -15.45 -10.47
C ASN A 165 -22.99 -15.43 -11.98
N GLU A 166 -22.84 -14.29 -12.65
CA GLU A 166 -23.17 -14.06 -14.07
C GLU A 166 -22.23 -14.84 -15.00
N LYS A 167 -20.94 -14.96 -14.66
CA LYS A 167 -19.97 -15.73 -15.48
C LYS A 167 -20.18 -17.24 -15.44
N GLN A 168 -21.00 -17.75 -14.51
CA GLN A 168 -21.34 -19.16 -14.47
C GLN A 168 -22.38 -19.55 -15.53
N LEU A 169 -23.27 -18.62 -15.92
CA LEU A 169 -24.37 -18.90 -16.84
C LEU A 169 -23.88 -19.10 -18.27
N GLU A 170 -22.84 -18.37 -18.71
CA GLU A 170 -22.24 -18.54 -20.04
C GLU A 170 -21.48 -19.86 -20.19
N THR A 171 -20.80 -20.33 -19.14
CA THR A 171 -20.12 -21.64 -19.16
C THR A 171 -21.07 -22.83 -19.02
N MET A 172 -22.30 -22.60 -18.54
CA MET A 172 -23.34 -23.64 -18.35
C MET A 172 -24.30 -23.76 -19.54
N GLN A 173 -24.19 -22.93 -20.57
CA GLN A 173 -24.84 -23.20 -21.85
C GLN A 173 -23.89 -24.06 -22.70
N PRO A 174 -24.01 -25.41 -22.67
CA PRO A 174 -23.43 -26.21 -23.73
C PRO A 174 -23.99 -25.71 -25.05
N ASN A 175 -23.11 -25.61 -26.04
CA ASN A 175 -23.39 -25.28 -27.42
C ASN A 175 -24.44 -26.23 -28.04
N THR A 176 -25.72 -26.06 -27.70
CA THR A 176 -26.86 -26.86 -28.17
C THR A 176 -27.80 -26.08 -29.07
N LEU A 177 -27.42 -24.87 -29.50
CA LEU A 177 -28.15 -24.11 -30.52
C LEU A 177 -27.51 -24.20 -31.91
N SER A 178 -26.51 -25.08 -32.08
CA SER A 178 -26.01 -25.50 -33.39
C SER A 178 -26.49 -26.92 -33.72
N GLU A 179 -27.79 -27.18 -33.61
CA GLU A 179 -28.37 -28.26 -34.42
C GLU A 179 -28.42 -27.76 -35.87
N PRO A 180 -27.66 -28.35 -36.81
CA PRO A 180 -27.89 -28.09 -38.21
C PRO A 180 -29.22 -28.73 -38.58
N SER A 181 -30.17 -27.90 -39.01
CA SER A 181 -31.39 -28.30 -39.72
C SER A 181 -31.07 -29.42 -40.71
N LEU A 182 -31.61 -30.62 -40.47
CA LEU A 182 -31.57 -31.74 -41.40
C LEU A 182 -32.12 -31.26 -42.77
N PRO A 183 -31.54 -31.70 -43.90
CA PRO A 183 -32.07 -31.36 -45.20
C PRO A 183 -33.47 -31.99 -45.37
N GLU A 184 -34.44 -31.16 -45.77
CA GLU A 184 -35.73 -31.62 -46.27
C GLU A 184 -35.52 -32.63 -47.41
N VAL A 185 -36.09 -33.82 -47.26
CA VAL A 185 -36.30 -34.80 -48.34
C VAL A 185 -37.73 -35.31 -48.26
#